data_AF-A0A6S7AJU7-F1
#
_entry.id   AF-A0A6S7AJU7-F1
#
_cell.length_a   1.000
_cell.length_b   1.000
_cell.length_c   1.000
_cell.angle_alpha   90.00
_cell.angle_beta   90.00
_cell.angle_gamma   90.00
#
_symmetry.space_group_name_H-M   'P 1'
#
loop_
_entity.id
_entity.type
_entity.pdbx_description
1 polymer ?
#
loop_
_entity_poly.entity_id
_entity_poly.type
_entity_poly.pdbx_seq_one_letter_code
_entity_poly.pdbx_strand_id
1 'polypeptide(L)'
;MTLSATSLLAACEPQLPPPPAGSKLTAETIATREAPAEHQFKGVLAGKPIHLLAHNCKVYRVDPAEGENVSWTLVLEGDFYPLPTSCLSQSLTEEKGGVTAFIGRQALGAGGCCTGTPKYRTKDGVTWKPN
;
A
#
# COMPACT_ATOMS: atom_id res chain seq x y z
N MET A 1 41.03 -23.71 8.81
CA MET A 1 39.84 -23.47 7.97
C MET A 1 38.61 -23.70 8.84
N THR A 2 37.90 -22.66 9.23
CA THR A 2 36.59 -22.79 9.89
C THR A 2 35.74 -21.54 9.60
N LEU A 3 34.72 -21.80 8.79
CA LEU A 3 33.36 -21.25 8.77
C LEU A 3 33.15 -19.73 8.65
N SER A 4 32.87 -19.35 7.41
CA SER A 4 32.17 -18.13 6.99
C SER A 4 30.84 -17.96 7.72
N ALA A 5 30.65 -16.81 8.35
CA ALA A 5 29.33 -16.29 8.73
C ALA A 5 28.85 -15.37 7.59
N THR A 6 28.09 -15.91 6.66
CA THR A 6 27.44 -15.13 5.61
C THR A 6 26.14 -14.56 6.18
N SER A 7 26.18 -13.31 6.64
CA SER A 7 24.97 -12.56 6.98
C SER A 7 24.18 -12.27 5.70
N LEU A 8 23.16 -13.08 5.43
CA LEU A 8 22.16 -12.78 4.41
C LEU A 8 21.33 -11.59 4.92
N LEU A 9 21.62 -10.39 4.44
CA LEU A 9 20.71 -9.25 4.49
C LEU A 9 19.51 -9.59 3.61
N ALA A 10 18.56 -10.38 4.13
CA ALA A 10 17.25 -10.48 3.54
C ALA A 10 16.65 -9.07 3.56
N ALA A 11 16.44 -8.50 2.38
CA ALA A 11 15.63 -7.31 2.22
C ALA A 11 14.30 -7.59 2.92
N CYS A 12 14.05 -6.90 4.03
CA CYS A 12 12.75 -6.91 4.68
C CYS A 12 11.79 -6.19 3.74
N GLU A 13 11.19 -6.92 2.81
CA GLU A 13 9.89 -6.51 2.30
C GLU A 13 9.01 -6.26 3.52
N PRO A 14 8.31 -5.11 3.61
CA PRO A 14 7.45 -4.82 4.75
C PRO A 14 6.29 -5.82 4.77
N GLN A 15 6.53 -6.97 5.40
CA GLN A 15 5.52 -7.94 5.71
C GLN A 15 4.69 -7.35 6.84
N LEU A 16 3.37 -7.43 6.70
CA LEU A 16 2.46 -7.00 7.76
C LEU A 16 2.84 -7.67 9.08
N PRO A 17 2.74 -6.96 10.22
CA PRO A 17 2.98 -7.57 11.52
C PRO A 17 2.03 -8.76 11.69
N PRO A 18 2.48 -9.86 12.32
CA PRO A 18 1.61 -10.99 12.57
C PRO A 18 0.40 -10.56 13.42
N PRO A 19 -0.78 -11.17 13.22
CA PRO A 19 -1.94 -10.88 14.04
C PRO A 19 -1.65 -11.12 15.54
N PRO A 20 -2.29 -10.38 16.45
CA PRO A 20 -2.22 -10.64 17.88
C PRO A 20 -2.58 -12.09 18.22
N ALA A 21 -1.92 -12.65 19.23
CA ALA A 21 -2.17 -14.02 19.65
C ALA A 21 -3.65 -14.24 20.01
N GLY A 22 -4.26 -15.28 19.45
CA GLY A 22 -5.68 -15.60 19.64
C GLY A 22 -6.65 -14.81 18.75
N SER A 23 -6.17 -13.92 17.89
CA SER A 23 -7.00 -13.24 16.89
C SER A 23 -7.53 -14.23 15.85
N LYS A 24 -8.82 -14.10 15.52
CA LYS A 24 -9.44 -14.77 14.35
C LYS A 24 -9.27 -13.95 13.06
N LEU A 25 -8.79 -12.71 13.17
CA LEU A 25 -8.59 -11.80 12.06
C LEU A 25 -7.17 -11.91 11.51
N THR A 26 -7.05 -11.84 10.19
CA THR A 26 -5.77 -11.76 9.46
C THR A 26 -5.11 -10.40 9.62
N ALA A 27 -3.81 -10.33 9.34
CA ALA A 27 -3.04 -9.09 9.43
C ALA A 27 -3.55 -8.01 8.47
N GLU A 28 -3.96 -8.42 7.26
CA GLU A 28 -4.60 -7.54 6.26
C GLU A 28 -5.91 -6.96 6.80
N THR A 29 -6.70 -7.76 7.48
CA THR A 29 -7.97 -7.33 8.09
C THR A 29 -7.74 -6.30 9.17
N ILE A 30 -6.77 -6.55 10.06
CA ILE A 30 -6.40 -5.62 11.13
C ILE A 30 -5.88 -4.31 10.51
N ALA A 31 -4.92 -4.39 9.59
CA ALA A 31 -4.33 -3.21 8.95
C ALA A 31 -5.36 -2.40 8.15
N THR A 32 -6.35 -3.04 7.54
CA THR A 32 -7.47 -2.35 6.87
C THR A 32 -8.37 -1.62 7.85
N ARG A 33 -8.68 -2.24 9.00
CA ARG A 33 -9.54 -1.66 10.03
C ARG A 33 -8.85 -0.48 10.74
N GLU A 34 -7.54 -0.58 10.95
CA GLU A 34 -6.73 0.43 11.64
C GLU A 34 -6.28 1.58 10.73
N ALA A 35 -6.36 1.41 9.40
CA ALA A 35 -5.93 2.45 8.47
C ALA A 35 -6.78 3.74 8.61
N PRO A 36 -6.16 4.92 8.66
CA PRO A 36 -6.85 6.21 8.64
C PRO A 36 -7.82 6.35 7.45
N ALA A 37 -8.85 7.18 7.61
CA ALA A 37 -9.87 7.36 6.58
C ALA A 37 -9.29 7.92 5.28
N GLU A 38 -8.31 8.84 5.38
CA GLU A 38 -7.58 9.42 4.25
C GLU A 38 -6.69 8.41 3.52
N HIS A 39 -6.45 7.22 4.07
CA HIS A 39 -5.76 6.13 3.38
C HIS A 39 -6.74 5.15 2.73
N GLN A 40 -8.04 5.36 2.88
CA GLN A 40 -9.07 4.45 2.38
C GLN A 40 -9.99 5.18 1.40
N PHE A 41 -10.45 4.43 0.41
CA PHE A 41 -11.58 4.85 -0.41
C PHE A 41 -12.59 3.71 -0.45
N LYS A 42 -13.85 4.01 -0.15
CA LYS A 42 -14.98 3.08 -0.28
C LYS A 42 -16.05 3.79 -1.09
N GLY A 43 -16.33 3.30 -2.28
CA GLY A 43 -17.27 3.95 -3.18
C GLY A 43 -17.53 3.15 -4.44
N VAL A 44 -18.02 3.83 -5.47
CA VAL A 44 -18.33 3.21 -6.76
C VAL A 44 -17.44 3.82 -7.84
N LEU A 45 -16.63 2.99 -8.50
CA LEU A 45 -15.80 3.37 -9.65
C LEU A 45 -16.18 2.54 -10.86
N ALA A 46 -16.28 3.17 -12.03
CA ALA A 46 -16.75 2.52 -13.26
C ALA A 46 -18.03 1.68 -13.08
N GLY A 47 -18.95 2.12 -12.21
CA GLY A 47 -20.20 1.42 -11.92
C GLY A 47 -20.08 0.20 -11.01
N LYS A 48 -18.91 -0.06 -10.41
CA LYS A 48 -18.68 -1.18 -9.49
C LYS A 48 -18.30 -0.70 -8.09
N PRO A 49 -18.86 -1.29 -7.02
CA PRO A 49 -18.40 -1.00 -5.67
C PRO A 49 -16.93 -1.43 -5.54
N ILE A 50 -16.13 -0.60 -4.87
CA ILE A 50 -14.72 -0.84 -4.67
C ILE A 50 -14.26 -0.28 -3.33
N HIS A 51 -13.37 -1.03 -2.68
CA HIS A 51 -12.63 -0.59 -1.50
C HIS A 51 -11.15 -0.58 -1.84
N LEU A 52 -10.53 0.59 -1.76
CA LEU A 52 -9.10 0.78 -1.94
C LEU A 52 -8.45 1.15 -0.60
N LEU A 53 -7.23 0.70 -0.41
CA LEU A 53 -6.40 0.98 0.76
C LEU A 53 -5.00 1.39 0.31
N ALA A 54 -4.57 2.58 0.71
CA ALA A 54 -3.17 2.96 0.71
C ALA A 54 -2.49 2.38 1.96
N HIS A 55 -1.52 1.49 1.73
CA HIS A 55 -0.71 0.92 2.79
C HIS A 55 0.74 0.88 2.36
N ASN A 56 1.64 1.38 3.21
CA ASN A 56 3.06 1.47 2.95
C ASN A 56 3.41 2.02 1.54
N CYS A 57 2.76 3.11 1.14
CA CYS A 57 3.00 3.77 -0.16
C CYS A 57 2.72 2.88 -1.37
N LYS A 58 1.85 1.88 -1.20
CA LYS A 58 1.23 1.10 -2.26
C LYS A 58 -0.29 1.19 -2.12
N VAL A 59 -1.04 0.95 -3.20
CA VAL A 59 -2.50 0.87 -3.15
C VAL A 59 -2.94 -0.54 -3.45
N TYR A 60 -3.84 -1.03 -2.61
CA TYR A 60 -4.43 -2.35 -2.69
C TYR A 60 -5.93 -2.23 -2.91
N ARG A 61 -6.51 -3.13 -3.71
CA ARG A 61 -7.93 -3.43 -3.67
C ARG A 61 -8.19 -4.38 -2.52
N VAL A 62 -9.17 -4.04 -1.69
CA VAL A 62 -9.60 -4.83 -0.55
C VAL A 62 -10.86 -5.59 -0.94
N ASP A 63 -10.78 -6.92 -0.94
CA ASP A 63 -11.90 -7.80 -1.23
C ASP A 63 -12.28 -8.60 0.02
N PRO A 64 -13.56 -8.95 0.25
CA PRO A 64 -13.96 -9.85 1.32
C PRO A 64 -13.28 -11.22 1.18
N ALA A 65 -12.86 -11.79 2.30
CA ALA A 65 -12.31 -13.14 2.41
C ALA A 65 -13.12 -13.97 3.42
N GLU A 66 -12.62 -15.14 3.82
CA GLU A 66 -13.33 -16.05 4.71
C GLU A 66 -13.69 -15.39 6.06
N GLY A 67 -14.97 -15.50 6.45
CA GLY A 67 -15.49 -14.92 7.68
C GLY A 67 -15.53 -13.40 7.63
N GLU A 68 -14.91 -12.76 8.63
CA GLU A 68 -14.81 -11.30 8.71
C GLU A 68 -13.51 -10.73 8.12
N ASN A 69 -12.76 -11.58 7.43
CA ASN A 69 -11.46 -11.22 6.88
C ASN A 69 -11.58 -10.51 5.54
N VAL A 70 -10.50 -9.84 5.16
CA VAL A 70 -10.29 -9.31 3.82
C VAL A 70 -9.00 -9.87 3.24
N SER A 71 -8.90 -9.80 1.92
CA SER A 71 -7.68 -10.05 1.17
C SER A 71 -7.28 -8.80 0.39
N TRP A 72 -5.97 -8.62 0.19
CA TRP A 72 -5.45 -7.49 -0.58
C TRP A 72 -4.93 -7.93 -1.94
N THR A 73 -5.35 -7.20 -2.98
CA THR A 73 -4.76 -7.31 -4.31
C THR A 73 -4.00 -6.01 -4.62
N LEU A 74 -2.69 -6.08 -4.85
CA LEU A 74 -1.90 -4.92 -5.23
C LEU A 74 -2.38 -4.35 -6.57
N VAL A 75 -2.74 -3.07 -6.61
CA VAL A 75 -3.20 -2.37 -7.83
C VAL A 75 -2.31 -1.18 -8.21
N LEU A 76 -1.51 -0.65 -7.28
CA LEU A 76 -0.52 0.38 -7.56
C LEU A 76 0.67 0.25 -6.62
N GLU A 77 1.86 0.05 -7.19
CA GLU A 77 3.12 0.03 -6.43
C GLU A 77 3.88 1.37 -6.48
N GLY A 78 3.58 2.20 -7.48
CA GLY A 78 4.35 3.40 -7.81
C GLY A 78 5.57 3.10 -8.69
N ASP A 79 6.37 4.13 -8.97
CA ASP A 79 7.53 3.99 -9.86
C ASP A 79 8.61 3.09 -9.26
N PHE A 80 9.33 2.34 -10.10
CA PHE A 80 10.52 1.63 -9.66
C PHE A 80 11.62 2.63 -9.26
N TYR A 81 12.30 2.38 -8.14
CA TYR A 81 13.45 3.17 -7.70
C TYR A 81 14.60 2.24 -7.32
N PRO A 82 15.84 2.48 -7.81
CA PRO A 82 16.93 1.51 -7.70
C PRO A 82 17.54 1.41 -6.29
N LEU A 83 17.22 2.34 -5.38
CA LEU A 83 17.72 2.32 -4.01
C LEU A 83 16.57 2.05 -3.01
N PRO A 84 16.87 1.62 -1.78
CA PRO A 84 15.85 1.48 -0.74
C PRO A 84 15.12 2.80 -0.46
N THR A 85 13.79 2.72 -0.29
CA THR A 85 12.94 3.86 0.06
C THR A 85 12.11 3.55 1.30
N SER A 86 11.70 4.59 2.01
CA SER A 86 10.68 4.53 3.07
C SER A 86 9.42 5.28 2.63
N CYS A 87 8.27 4.85 3.14
CA CYS A 87 7.03 5.59 2.97
C CYS A 87 7.01 6.77 3.96
N LEU A 88 6.95 8.00 3.45
CA LEU A 88 6.86 9.21 4.25
C LEU A 88 5.41 9.68 4.41
N SER A 89 4.63 9.60 3.34
CA SER A 89 3.23 10.05 3.32
C SER A 89 2.45 9.32 2.23
N GLN A 90 1.17 9.06 2.48
CA GLN A 90 0.26 8.44 1.52
C GLN A 90 -1.16 8.95 1.75
N SER A 91 -1.97 8.96 0.70
CA SER A 91 -3.41 9.22 0.82
C SER A 91 -4.17 8.77 -0.42
N LEU A 92 -5.48 8.58 -0.26
CA LEU A 92 -6.46 8.42 -1.32
C LEU A 92 -7.46 9.57 -1.21
N THR A 93 -7.68 10.28 -2.31
CA THR A 93 -8.63 11.39 -2.38
C THR A 93 -9.61 11.11 -3.51
N GLU A 94 -10.91 11.18 -3.21
CA GLU A 94 -11.94 11.12 -4.24
C GLU A 94 -11.91 12.40 -5.07
N GLU A 95 -11.96 12.24 -6.38
CA GLU A 95 -12.05 13.32 -7.36
C GLU A 95 -13.22 13.07 -8.33
N LYS A 96 -13.52 14.06 -9.18
CA LYS A 96 -14.65 13.98 -10.10
C LYS A 96 -14.51 12.79 -11.07
N GLY A 97 -15.19 11.70 -10.75
CA GLY A 97 -15.22 10.47 -11.56
C GLY A 97 -13.99 9.58 -11.39
N GLY A 98 -13.27 9.68 -10.27
CA GLY A 98 -12.08 8.87 -10.02
C GLY A 98 -11.51 9.02 -8.61
N VAL A 99 -10.35 8.41 -8.39
CA VAL A 99 -9.57 8.53 -7.16
C VAL A 99 -8.15 8.92 -7.52
N THR A 100 -7.57 9.83 -6.75
CA THR A 100 -6.16 10.18 -6.79
C THR A 100 -5.46 9.58 -5.59
N ALA A 101 -4.36 8.87 -5.82
CA ALA A 101 -3.45 8.38 -4.80
C ALA A 101 -2.23 9.31 -4.72
N PHE A 102 -1.87 9.70 -3.50
CA PHE A 102 -0.58 10.29 -3.20
C PHE A 102 0.35 9.22 -2.61
N ILE A 103 1.55 9.10 -3.17
CA ILE A 103 2.59 8.12 -2.79
C ILE A 103 3.90 8.88 -2.57
N GLY A 104 4.10 9.36 -1.34
CA GLY A 104 5.30 10.05 -0.91
C GLY A 104 6.35 9.08 -0.40
N ARG A 105 7.18 8.55 -1.30
CA ARG A 105 8.36 7.76 -0.92
C ARG A 105 9.61 8.64 -0.84
N GLN A 106 10.49 8.35 0.11
CA GLN A 106 11.78 9.01 0.26
C GLN A 106 12.90 7.98 0.14
N ALA A 107 13.95 8.28 -0.63
CA ALA A 107 15.17 7.48 -0.62
C ALA A 107 15.84 7.56 0.75
N LEU A 108 16.28 6.41 1.29
CA LEU A 108 16.98 6.40 2.57
C LEU A 108 18.25 7.25 2.49
N GLY A 109 18.40 8.17 3.46
CA GLY A 109 19.54 9.09 3.52
C GLY A 109 19.42 10.36 2.65
N ALA A 110 18.37 10.48 1.83
CA ALA A 110 18.08 11.72 1.11
C ALA A 110 17.36 12.73 2.02
N GLY A 111 17.62 14.02 1.83
CA GLY A 111 16.86 15.11 2.44
C GLY A 111 15.69 15.54 1.55
N GLY A 112 14.47 15.56 2.10
CA GLY A 112 13.25 15.99 1.41
C GLY A 112 12.38 14.84 0.85
N CYS A 113 11.20 15.20 0.36
CA CYS A 113 10.28 14.31 -0.38
C CYS A 113 10.09 14.87 -1.80
N CYS A 114 9.83 14.07 -2.84
CA CYS A 114 9.61 12.62 -2.90
C CYS A 114 10.38 12.03 -4.09
N THR A 115 10.71 10.74 -4.05
CA THR A 115 11.31 10.05 -5.21
C THR A 115 10.25 9.54 -6.18
N GLY A 116 10.45 9.80 -7.47
CA GLY A 116 9.53 9.35 -8.53
C GLY A 116 8.26 10.19 -8.62
N THR A 117 7.24 9.65 -9.28
CA THR A 117 5.92 10.27 -9.43
C THR A 117 5.11 10.08 -8.13
N PRO A 118 4.73 11.14 -7.42
CA PRO A 118 4.02 11.00 -6.15
C PRO A 118 2.50 10.98 -6.31
N LYS A 119 1.96 11.25 -7.51
CA LYS A 119 0.52 11.34 -7.72
C LYS A 119 0.07 10.46 -8.88
N TYR A 120 -0.92 9.61 -8.61
CA TYR A 120 -1.54 8.74 -9.60
C TYR A 120 -3.05 8.88 -9.54
N ARG A 121 -3.71 8.76 -10.69
CA ARG A 121 -5.16 8.81 -10.81
C ARG A 121 -5.71 7.52 -11.40
N THR A 122 -6.90 7.15 -10.96
CA THR A 122 -7.67 6.02 -11.50
C THR A 122 -9.13 6.40 -11.71
N LYS A 123 -9.81 5.70 -12.61
CA LYS A 123 -11.27 5.80 -12.83
C LYS A 123 -12.02 4.51 -12.51
N ASP A 124 -11.29 3.41 -12.33
CA ASP A 124 -11.81 2.05 -12.16
C ASP A 124 -11.21 1.36 -10.90
N GLY A 125 -10.23 1.97 -10.25
CA GLY A 125 -9.54 1.45 -9.07
C GLY A 125 -8.51 0.37 -9.35
N VAL A 126 -8.27 0.02 -10.60
CA VAL A 126 -7.32 -1.04 -11.00
C VAL A 126 -6.28 -0.55 -12.00
N THR A 127 -6.66 0.39 -12.86
CA THR A 127 -5.77 1.01 -13.84
C THR A 127 -5.37 2.39 -13.34
N TRP A 128 -4.08 2.57 -13.09
CA TRP A 128 -3.53 3.82 -12.55
C TRP A 128 -2.64 4.52 -13.57
N LYS A 129 -2.72 5.85 -13.59
CA LYS A 129 -1.90 6.70 -14.46
C LYS A 129 -1.27 7.82 -13.64
N PRO A 130 -0.04 8.26 -13.96
CA PRO A 130 0.49 9.52 -13.44
C PRO A 130 -0.53 10.65 -13.62
N ASN A 131 -0.69 11.47 -12.59
CA ASN A 131 -1.60 12.63 -12.61
C ASN A 131 -0.91 13.88 -13.14
#